data_AF-A0A2G5UWR5-F1
#
_entry.id   AF-A0A2G5UWR5-F1
#
_cell.length_a   1.000
_cell.length_b   1.000
_cell.length_c   1.000
_cell.angle_alpha   90.00
_cell.angle_beta   90.00
_cell.angle_gamma   90.00
#
_symmetry.space_group_name_H-M   'P 1'
#
loop_
_entity.id
_entity.type
_entity.pdbx_description
1 polymer ?
#
loop_
_entity_poly.entity_id
_entity_poly.type
_entity_poly.pdbx_seq_one_letter_code
_entity_poly.pdbx_strand_id
1 'polypeptide(L)'
;MSNDLLTELMDKLPQKMEFFIDSNIPLDYSHPKALKFPLTIYTDARWLKVEDLLSIRNLRNIKLGQTNFDCSDVNKFIQYWSDCDEDMMKTVWIKLKEGTQIDEQQLIKNLIVISDIYNGQLEWGWMFMKPRNMGDRKFVVGRLEFRENEVIFSAHDPSKGDFSNEYSILELVHQKRECEEKIRKMEKEFRGLRDTEKKKLQMELEELERKLTDLNRAYKIRNVET
;
A
#
# COMPACT_ATOMS: atom_id res chain seq x y z
N MET A 1 -6.19 30.07 11.63
CA MET A 1 -4.84 30.25 12.20
C MET A 1 -3.96 30.90 11.13
N SER A 2 -3.01 31.78 11.44
CA SER A 2 -2.10 32.34 10.42
C SER A 2 -0.98 31.36 10.08
N ASN A 3 -0.42 31.46 8.88
CA ASN A 3 0.70 30.62 8.44
C ASN A 3 1.95 30.84 9.32
N ASP A 4 2.21 32.07 9.76
CA ASP A 4 3.34 32.39 10.62
C ASP A 4 3.25 31.67 11.98
N LEU A 5 2.08 31.69 12.61
CA LEU A 5 1.85 31.01 13.89
C LEU A 5 1.96 29.48 13.74
N LEU A 6 1.42 28.92 12.65
CA LEU A 6 1.54 27.49 12.35
C LEU A 6 3.00 27.09 12.14
N THR A 7 3.77 27.90 11.41
CA THR A 7 5.19 27.65 11.15
C THR A 7 5.97 27.67 12.46
N GLU A 8 5.78 28.71 13.27
CA GLU A 8 6.45 28.83 14.57
C GLU A 8 6.13 27.64 15.49
N LEU A 9 4.87 27.22 15.53
CA LEU A 9 4.44 26.05 16.29
C LEU A 9 5.15 24.79 15.79
N MET A 10 5.09 24.50 14.48
CA MET A 10 5.67 23.30 13.87
C MET A 10 7.19 23.25 14.03
N ASP A 11 7.86 24.40 14.02
CA ASP A 11 9.30 24.48 14.22
C ASP A 11 9.72 24.16 15.66
N LYS A 12 8.95 24.64 16.64
CA LYS A 12 9.24 24.46 18.06
C LYS A 12 8.82 23.09 18.62
N LEU A 13 7.90 22.39 17.96
CA LEU A 13 7.41 21.10 18.46
C LEU A 13 8.51 20.02 18.47
N PRO A 14 8.71 19.32 19.61
CA PRO A 14 9.61 18.19 19.66
C PRO A 14 9.17 17.07 18.73
N GLN A 15 10.11 16.46 18.00
CA GLN A 15 9.81 15.43 17.01
C GLN A 15 9.18 14.15 17.59
N LYS A 16 9.30 13.92 18.90
CA LYS A 16 8.71 12.77 19.60
C LYS A 16 7.28 13.00 20.07
N MET A 17 6.76 14.21 19.93
CA MET A 17 5.42 14.57 20.40
C MET A 17 4.35 14.00 19.46
N GLU A 18 3.22 13.59 20.03
CA GLU A 18 2.01 13.27 19.27
C GLU A 18 1.26 14.56 18.94
N PHE A 19 0.72 14.63 17.73
CA PHE A 19 0.22 15.87 17.18
C PHE A 19 -1.22 15.74 16.72
N PHE A 20 -2.09 16.61 17.25
CA PHE A 20 -3.50 16.70 16.90
C PHE A 20 -3.83 18.17 16.61
N ILE A 21 -4.26 18.46 15.38
CA ILE A 21 -4.83 19.76 15.03
C ILE A 21 -6.30 19.60 14.67
N ASP A 22 -7.15 20.25 15.47
CA ASP A 22 -8.55 20.47 15.14
C ASP A 22 -8.78 21.94 14.77
N SER A 23 -8.33 22.32 13.58
CA SER A 23 -8.43 23.69 13.09
C SER A 23 -8.32 23.74 11.58
N ASN A 24 -8.99 24.73 10.99
CA ASN A 24 -8.87 25.03 9.56
C ASN A 24 -7.51 25.68 9.29
N ILE A 25 -6.61 24.91 8.68
CA ILE A 25 -5.29 25.35 8.23
C ILE A 25 -5.44 26.00 6.84
N PRO A 26 -4.76 27.13 6.56
CA PRO A 26 -4.81 27.76 5.25
C PRO A 26 -4.36 26.81 4.13
N LEU A 27 -5.08 26.83 3.00
CA LEU A 27 -4.83 25.90 1.88
C LEU A 27 -3.50 26.13 1.16
N ASP A 28 -2.93 27.32 1.30
CA ASP A 28 -1.62 27.70 0.75
C ASP A 28 -0.46 27.36 1.70
N TYR A 29 -0.76 26.85 2.90
CA TYR A 29 0.25 26.44 3.86
C TYR A 29 1.00 25.20 3.40
N SER A 30 2.27 25.09 3.80
CA SER A 30 3.08 23.88 3.62
C SER A 30 4.17 23.86 4.69
N HIS A 31 4.51 22.67 5.19
CA HIS A 31 5.58 22.54 6.17
C HIS A 31 6.30 21.20 6.06
N PRO A 32 7.66 21.16 6.03
CA PRO A 32 8.42 19.91 5.90
C PRO A 32 8.25 18.91 7.06
N LYS A 33 7.64 19.32 8.18
CA LYS A 33 7.33 18.47 9.34
C LYS A 33 5.86 18.01 9.41
N ALA A 34 5.03 18.37 8.43
CA ALA A 34 3.59 18.13 8.44
C ALA A 34 3.19 16.71 8.87
N LEU A 35 3.94 15.69 8.42
CA LEU A 35 3.67 14.27 8.68
C LEU A 35 4.86 13.55 9.34
N LYS A 36 5.73 14.29 10.04
CA LYS A 36 6.97 13.72 10.63
C LYS A 36 6.84 13.32 12.10
N PHE A 37 5.70 13.53 12.73
CA PHE A 37 5.44 13.16 14.13
C PHE A 37 4.95 11.71 14.26
N PRO A 38 5.28 10.98 15.35
CA PRO A 38 4.90 9.58 15.57
C PRO A 38 3.41 9.28 15.34
N LEU A 39 2.56 10.15 15.88
CA LEU A 39 1.11 10.17 15.64
C LEU A 39 0.75 11.58 15.16
N THR A 40 0.10 11.67 14.01
CA THR A 40 -0.37 12.93 13.43
C THR A 40 -1.85 12.82 13.08
N ILE A 41 -2.67 13.73 13.59
CA ILE A 41 -4.11 13.77 13.33
C ILE A 41 -4.49 15.18 12.91
N TYR A 42 -5.09 15.30 11.72
CA TYR A 42 -5.68 16.53 11.21
C TYR A 42 -7.17 16.33 11.01
N THR A 43 -8.01 17.17 11.58
CA THR A 43 -9.46 17.16 11.27
C THR A 43 -9.73 17.75 9.89
N ASP A 44 -8.98 18.79 9.51
CA ASP A 44 -8.90 19.33 8.15
C ASP A 44 -7.46 19.25 7.63
N ALA A 45 -7.27 18.42 6.60
CA ALA A 45 -6.00 18.17 5.94
C ALA A 45 -6.04 18.56 4.45
N ARG A 46 -7.00 19.39 4.02
CA ARG A 46 -7.16 19.83 2.61
C ARG A 46 -5.97 20.63 2.07
N TRP A 47 -5.15 21.18 2.95
CA TRP A 47 -3.91 21.90 2.62
C TRP A 47 -2.74 20.96 2.25
N LEU A 48 -2.82 19.67 2.62
CA LEU A 48 -1.80 18.69 2.28
C LEU A 48 -1.86 18.32 0.80
N LYS A 49 -0.68 18.01 0.24
CA LYS A 49 -0.51 17.50 -1.11
C LYS A 49 -0.09 16.04 -1.08
N VAL A 50 -0.26 15.33 -2.19
CA VAL A 50 0.12 13.91 -2.26
C VAL A 50 1.63 13.74 -2.01
N GLU A 51 2.44 14.72 -2.40
CA GLU A 51 3.88 14.77 -2.13
C GLU A 51 4.21 14.74 -0.64
N ASP A 52 3.35 15.31 0.22
CA ASP A 52 3.53 15.22 1.67
C ASP A 52 3.40 13.77 2.14
N LEU A 53 2.44 13.00 1.58
CA LEU A 53 2.29 11.57 1.86
C LEU A 53 3.52 10.76 1.43
N LEU A 54 4.11 11.11 0.28
CA LEU A 54 5.32 10.43 -0.21
C LEU A 54 6.55 10.66 0.68
N SER A 55 6.54 11.73 1.48
CA SER A 55 7.60 12.08 2.43
C SER A 55 7.54 11.32 3.76
N ILE A 56 6.46 10.57 4.02
CA ILE A 56 6.25 9.84 5.27
C ILE A 56 7.37 8.80 5.46
N ARG A 57 8.02 8.79 6.63
CA ARG A 57 9.07 7.84 7.03
C ARG A 57 9.00 7.51 8.51
N ASN A 58 9.63 6.40 8.91
CA ASN A 58 9.80 5.98 10.30
C ASN A 58 8.49 5.60 11.00
N LEU A 59 7.70 4.72 10.35
CA LEU A 59 6.61 3.98 11.00
C LEU A 59 5.55 4.87 11.67
N ARG A 60 5.13 5.94 10.98
CA ARG A 60 4.14 6.90 11.50
C ARG A 60 2.71 6.35 11.49
N ASN A 61 1.90 6.87 12.41
CA ASN A 61 0.45 6.75 12.40
C ASN A 61 -0.17 8.09 12.02
N ILE A 62 -0.94 8.14 10.94
CA ILE A 62 -1.44 9.40 10.38
C ILE A 62 -2.94 9.29 10.11
N LYS A 63 -3.75 10.16 10.72
CA LYS A 63 -5.18 10.26 10.44
C LYS A 63 -5.50 11.61 9.80
N LEU A 64 -5.99 11.56 8.56
CA LEU A 64 -6.42 12.71 7.80
C LEU A 64 -7.94 12.68 7.69
N GLY A 65 -8.59 13.66 8.32
CA GLY A 65 -10.01 13.92 8.21
C GLY A 65 -10.36 14.47 6.83
N GLN A 66 -10.91 15.69 6.75
CA GLN A 66 -11.25 16.26 5.44
C GLN A 66 -9.99 16.40 4.57
N THR A 67 -9.99 15.83 3.36
CA THR A 67 -8.88 15.96 2.41
C THR A 67 -9.38 16.39 1.03
N ASN A 68 -8.43 16.71 0.14
CA ASN A 68 -8.69 16.89 -1.28
C ASN A 68 -8.29 15.66 -2.11
N PHE A 69 -7.91 14.56 -1.46
CA PHE A 69 -7.40 13.36 -2.12
C PHE A 69 -8.52 12.53 -2.73
N ASP A 70 -8.28 12.04 -3.94
CA ASP A 70 -9.13 11.05 -4.61
C ASP A 70 -8.45 9.66 -4.65
N CYS A 71 -9.11 8.69 -5.31
CA CYS A 71 -8.57 7.34 -5.46
C CYS A 71 -7.24 7.30 -6.25
N SER A 72 -7.01 8.25 -7.16
CA SER A 72 -5.75 8.35 -7.92
C SER A 72 -4.59 8.79 -7.03
N ASP A 73 -4.81 9.77 -6.15
CA ASP A 73 -3.81 10.22 -5.19
C ASP A 73 -3.42 9.11 -4.22
N VAL A 74 -4.42 8.37 -3.71
CA VAL A 74 -4.19 7.24 -2.82
C VAL A 74 -3.48 6.09 -3.54
N ASN A 75 -3.84 5.77 -4.79
CA ASN A 75 -3.10 4.79 -5.59
C ASN A 75 -1.64 5.23 -5.78
N LYS A 76 -1.38 6.50 -6.12
CA LYS A 76 -0.01 7.04 -6.24
C LYS A 76 0.80 6.85 -4.95
N PHE A 77 0.18 7.10 -3.79
CA PHE A 77 0.82 6.85 -2.50
C PHE A 77 1.14 5.37 -2.26
N ILE A 78 0.19 4.46 -2.54
CA ILE A 78 0.39 3.00 -2.36
C ILE A 78 1.47 2.47 -3.31
N GLN A 79 1.49 2.92 -4.57
CA GLN A 79 2.53 2.58 -5.54
C GLN A 79 3.90 3.00 -5.02
N TYR A 80 4.02 4.24 -4.54
CA TYR A 80 5.26 4.74 -3.97
C TYR A 80 5.69 3.92 -2.75
N TRP A 81 4.78 3.59 -1.84
CA TRP A 81 5.06 2.69 -0.72
C TRP A 81 5.56 1.31 -1.17
N SER A 82 5.02 0.79 -2.27
CA SER A 82 5.41 -0.51 -2.83
C SER A 82 6.82 -0.49 -3.41
N ASP A 83 7.24 0.64 -3.98
CA ASP A 83 8.55 0.79 -4.63
C ASP A 83 9.64 1.32 -3.67
N CYS A 84 9.26 1.89 -2.53
CA CYS A 84 10.19 2.39 -1.52
C CYS A 84 10.89 1.24 -0.76
N ASP A 85 12.19 1.39 -0.56
CA ASP A 85 13.10 0.49 0.16
C ASP A 85 13.11 0.70 1.69
N GLU A 86 12.33 1.66 2.20
CA GLU A 86 12.27 2.00 3.63
C GLU A 86 10.86 1.79 4.22
N ASP A 87 10.81 1.50 5.52
CA ASP A 87 9.56 1.42 6.27
C ASP A 87 8.92 2.82 6.47
N MET A 88 7.99 3.17 5.59
CA MET A 88 7.36 4.49 5.58
C MET A 88 6.42 4.72 6.77
N MET A 89 5.43 3.84 6.96
CA MET A 89 4.30 4.05 7.87
C MET A 89 3.89 2.77 8.59
N LYS A 90 3.17 2.91 9.71
CA LYS A 90 2.42 1.82 10.34
C LYS A 90 0.99 1.79 9.82
N THR A 91 0.31 2.93 9.92
CA THR A 91 -1.05 3.10 9.41
C THR A 91 -1.32 4.53 8.97
N VAL A 92 -1.99 4.68 7.84
CA VAL A 92 -2.52 5.94 7.33
C VAL A 92 -4.02 5.79 7.11
N TRP A 93 -4.81 6.65 7.75
CA TRP A 93 -6.24 6.80 7.52
C TRP A 93 -6.47 8.05 6.69
N ILE A 94 -7.13 7.90 5.55
CA ILE A 94 -7.44 9.00 4.62
C ILE A 94 -8.93 8.98 4.37
N LYS A 95 -9.64 10.01 4.83
CA LYS A 95 -10.99 10.27 4.33
C LYS A 95 -10.89 11.02 3.01
N LEU A 96 -11.46 10.43 1.96
CA LEU A 96 -11.38 10.99 0.62
C LEU A 96 -12.14 12.31 0.52
N LYS A 97 -11.83 13.05 -0.54
CA LYS A 97 -12.53 14.28 -0.90
C LYS A 97 -14.04 14.05 -0.91
N GLU A 98 -14.78 14.99 -0.34
CA GLU A 98 -16.24 14.94 -0.28
C GLU A 98 -16.86 14.70 -1.67
N GLY A 99 -17.82 13.77 -1.73
CA GLY A 99 -18.45 13.33 -2.98
C GLY A 99 -17.68 12.26 -3.76
N THR A 100 -16.48 11.88 -3.34
CA THR A 100 -15.72 10.78 -3.97
C THR A 100 -16.29 9.43 -3.54
N GLN A 101 -16.63 8.59 -4.51
CA GLN A 101 -16.92 7.18 -4.28
C GLN A 101 -15.62 6.37 -4.36
N ILE A 102 -15.48 5.37 -3.51
CA ILE A 102 -14.32 4.46 -3.55
C ILE A 102 -14.42 3.58 -4.80
N ASP A 103 -13.46 3.76 -5.71
CA ASP A 103 -13.19 2.84 -6.80
C ASP A 103 -12.04 1.91 -6.39
N GLU A 104 -12.39 0.71 -5.90
CA GLU A 104 -11.41 -0.29 -5.52
C GLU A 104 -10.44 -0.60 -6.67
N GLN A 105 -10.93 -0.73 -7.90
CA GLN A 105 -10.11 -1.11 -9.06
C GLN A 105 -9.08 -0.03 -9.37
N GLN A 106 -9.46 1.25 -9.26
CA GLN A 106 -8.53 2.36 -9.40
C GLN A 106 -7.48 2.35 -8.29
N LEU A 107 -7.88 2.10 -7.03
CA LEU A 107 -6.97 2.05 -5.88
C LEU A 107 -5.92 0.94 -5.99
N ILE A 108 -6.29 -0.23 -6.50
CA ILE A 108 -5.37 -1.37 -6.64
C ILE A 108 -4.75 -1.51 -8.02
N LYS A 109 -4.99 -0.55 -8.93
CA LYS A 109 -4.47 -0.59 -10.29
C LYS A 109 -2.95 -0.80 -10.27
N ASN A 110 -2.46 -1.74 -11.08
CA ASN A 110 -1.05 -2.14 -11.19
C ASN A 110 -0.44 -2.76 -9.91
N LEU A 111 -1.26 -3.23 -8.97
CA LEU A 111 -0.81 -3.98 -7.78
C LEU A 111 -1.38 -5.38 -7.84
N ILE A 112 -0.55 -6.37 -7.49
CA ILE A 112 -1.01 -7.72 -7.17
C ILE A 112 -1.59 -7.67 -5.77
N VAL A 113 -2.84 -8.08 -5.64
CA VAL A 113 -3.51 -8.12 -4.34
C VAL A 113 -4.24 -9.44 -4.16
N ILE A 114 -4.34 -9.86 -2.91
CA ILE A 114 -5.25 -10.93 -2.49
C ILE A 114 -6.36 -10.32 -1.65
N SER A 115 -7.59 -10.78 -1.84
CA SER A 115 -8.77 -10.31 -1.10
C SER A 115 -9.56 -11.52 -0.62
N ASP A 116 -10.15 -11.46 0.57
CA ASP A 116 -10.96 -12.57 1.09
C ASP A 116 -12.10 -12.92 0.10
N ILE A 117 -12.33 -14.21 -0.12
CA ILE A 117 -13.39 -14.75 -1.00
C ILE A 117 -14.78 -14.40 -0.43
N TYR A 118 -14.91 -14.28 0.90
CA TYR A 118 -16.16 -13.95 1.57
C TYR A 118 -16.46 -12.44 1.64
N ASN A 119 -15.55 -11.58 1.15
CA ASN A 119 -15.76 -10.12 1.11
C ASN A 119 -17.07 -9.71 0.40
N GLY A 120 -17.64 -10.56 -0.47
CA GLY A 120 -18.94 -10.30 -1.12
C GLY A 120 -20.16 -10.37 -0.20
N GLN A 121 -20.01 -10.80 1.06
CA GLN A 121 -21.10 -10.92 2.04
C GLN A 121 -20.98 -9.97 3.24
N LEU A 122 -19.86 -9.24 3.36
CA LEU A 122 -19.59 -8.36 4.49
C LEU A 122 -19.39 -6.92 4.01
N GLU A 123 -19.84 -5.95 4.82
CA GLU A 123 -19.69 -4.50 4.58
C GLU A 123 -18.22 -4.01 4.66
N TRP A 124 -17.28 -4.89 4.99
CA TRP A 124 -15.88 -4.56 5.25
C TRP A 124 -14.98 -5.53 4.47
N GLY A 125 -14.38 -5.04 3.39
CA GLY A 125 -13.42 -5.80 2.59
C GLY A 125 -11.98 -5.52 2.98
N TRP A 126 -11.19 -6.56 3.25
CA TRP A 126 -9.73 -6.42 3.36
C TRP A 126 -9.04 -6.88 2.08
N MET A 127 -8.01 -6.14 1.70
CA MET A 127 -7.08 -6.54 0.65
C MET A 127 -5.66 -6.53 1.19
N PHE A 128 -4.87 -7.49 0.77
CA PHE A 128 -3.47 -7.62 1.15
C PHE A 128 -2.57 -7.54 -0.08
N MET A 129 -1.40 -6.95 0.09
CA MET A 129 -0.39 -6.82 -0.95
C MET A 129 1.01 -6.90 -0.37
N LYS A 130 1.96 -7.26 -1.23
CA LYS A 130 3.39 -7.24 -0.93
C LYS A 130 4.03 -6.06 -1.68
N PRO A 131 5.00 -5.34 -1.09
CA PRO A 131 5.73 -4.32 -1.81
C PRO A 131 6.59 -4.96 -2.91
N ARG A 132 6.80 -4.24 -4.00
CA ARG A 132 7.72 -4.66 -5.08
C ARG A 132 9.18 -4.57 -4.64
N ASN A 133 9.51 -3.57 -3.84
CA ASN A 133 10.84 -3.38 -3.29
C ASN A 133 10.88 -3.77 -1.81
N MET A 134 11.59 -4.84 -1.51
CA MET A 134 11.70 -5.36 -0.14
C MET A 134 12.78 -4.64 0.68
N GLY A 135 13.83 -4.11 0.04
CA GLY A 135 14.96 -3.46 0.73
C GLY A 135 15.41 -4.19 2.00
N ASP A 136 15.67 -3.41 3.06
CA ASP A 136 15.89 -3.91 4.43
C ASP A 136 14.62 -3.80 5.31
N ARG A 137 13.45 -3.72 4.67
CA ARG A 137 12.17 -3.44 5.34
C ARG A 137 11.69 -4.61 6.16
N LYS A 138 11.07 -4.30 7.29
CA LYS A 138 10.39 -5.32 8.12
C LYS A 138 8.89 -5.36 7.83
N PHE A 139 8.29 -4.24 7.43
CA PHE A 139 6.85 -4.13 7.25
C PHE A 139 6.48 -4.31 5.77
N VAL A 140 6.40 -5.59 5.39
CA VAL A 140 6.31 -6.06 4.00
C VAL A 140 4.95 -6.67 3.64
N VAL A 141 3.95 -6.57 4.53
CA VAL A 141 2.55 -6.86 4.19
C VAL A 141 1.73 -5.59 4.30
N GLY A 142 1.24 -5.09 3.17
CA GLY A 142 0.30 -3.98 3.11
C GLY A 142 -1.13 -4.51 3.24
N ARG A 143 -1.93 -3.92 4.14
CA ARG A 143 -3.36 -4.18 4.29
C ARG A 143 -4.15 -2.92 3.97
N LEU A 144 -5.05 -3.03 3.00
CA LEU A 144 -6.06 -2.03 2.69
C LEU A 144 -7.41 -2.43 3.29
N GLU A 145 -8.08 -1.45 3.88
CA GLU A 145 -9.46 -1.54 4.35
C GLU A 145 -10.23 -0.34 3.79
N PHE A 146 -11.43 -0.62 3.29
CA PHE A 146 -12.34 0.38 2.76
C PHE A 146 -13.52 0.56 3.70
N ARG A 147 -13.90 1.81 3.92
CA ARG A 147 -15.12 2.25 4.61
C ARG A 147 -15.80 3.26 3.71
N GLU A 148 -17.09 3.58 3.93
CA GLU A 148 -17.91 4.47 3.06
C GLU A 148 -17.13 5.49 2.22
N ASN A 149 -16.32 6.36 2.84
CA ASN A 149 -15.42 7.30 2.16
C ASN A 149 -14.01 7.36 2.76
N GLU A 150 -13.59 6.32 3.49
CA GLU A 150 -12.27 6.27 4.11
C GLU A 150 -11.46 5.09 3.59
N VAL A 151 -10.18 5.35 3.26
CA VAL A 151 -9.20 4.32 2.95
C VAL A 151 -8.22 4.24 4.11
N ILE A 152 -8.05 3.03 4.63
CA ILE A 152 -7.08 2.74 5.69
C ILE A 152 -6.00 1.85 5.08
N PHE A 153 -4.77 2.34 5.07
CA PHE A 153 -3.63 1.58 4.61
C PHE A 153 -2.65 1.34 5.76
N SER A 154 -2.33 0.09 6.03
CA SER A 154 -1.40 -0.29 7.10
C SER A 154 -0.33 -1.24 6.59
N ALA A 155 0.88 -1.13 7.12
CA ALA A 155 2.00 -2.01 6.82
C ALA A 155 2.32 -2.87 8.05
N HIS A 156 2.57 -4.16 7.82
CA HIS A 156 2.73 -5.17 8.87
C HIS A 156 3.99 -6.00 8.66
N ASP A 157 4.62 -6.37 9.78
CA ASP A 157 5.74 -7.31 9.83
C ASP A 157 5.19 -8.74 9.95
N PRO A 158 5.31 -9.58 8.89
CA PRO A 158 4.75 -10.92 8.90
C PRO A 158 5.40 -11.86 9.93
N SER A 159 6.58 -11.50 10.48
CA SER A 159 7.25 -12.29 11.51
C SER A 159 6.69 -12.10 12.92
N LYS A 160 5.87 -11.05 13.13
CA LYS A 160 5.41 -10.64 14.47
C LYS A 160 3.89 -10.74 14.69
N GLY A 161 3.14 -11.29 13.74
CA GLY A 161 1.68 -11.33 13.84
C GLY A 161 1.02 -12.30 12.88
N ASP A 162 -0.28 -12.13 12.70
CA ASP A 162 -1.16 -13.07 12.00
C ASP A 162 -1.07 -13.00 10.46
N PHE A 163 -0.14 -12.21 9.90
CA PHE A 163 -0.04 -11.97 8.44
C PHE A 163 0.91 -12.93 7.71
N SER A 164 1.37 -13.99 8.38
CA SER A 164 2.33 -14.94 7.80
C SER A 164 1.75 -15.74 6.64
N ASN A 165 0.45 -16.05 6.70
CA ASN A 165 -0.26 -16.78 5.65
C ASN A 165 -0.44 -15.91 4.40
N GLU A 166 -0.93 -14.66 4.57
CA GLU A 166 -1.13 -13.68 3.50
C GLU A 166 0.21 -13.38 2.82
N TYR A 167 1.27 -13.19 3.61
CA TYR A 167 2.61 -13.01 3.08
C TYR A 167 3.06 -14.20 2.23
N SER A 168 2.88 -15.43 2.73
CA SER A 168 3.28 -16.64 2.01
C SER A 168 2.54 -16.81 0.69
N ILE A 169 1.23 -16.50 0.66
CA ILE A 169 0.44 -16.53 -0.57
C ILE A 169 0.95 -15.45 -1.54
N LEU A 170 1.12 -14.21 -1.08
CA LEU A 170 1.63 -13.12 -1.91
C LEU A 170 3.01 -13.43 -2.49
N GLU A 171 3.91 -14.02 -1.69
CA GLU A 171 5.23 -14.45 -2.13
C GLU A 171 5.14 -15.43 -3.30
N LEU A 172 4.30 -16.46 -3.17
CA LEU A 172 4.10 -17.45 -4.23
C LEU A 172 3.48 -16.82 -5.49
N VAL A 173 2.52 -15.90 -5.35
CA VAL A 173 1.92 -15.19 -6.50
C VAL A 173 2.95 -14.34 -7.24
N HIS A 174 3.81 -13.63 -6.51
CA HIS A 174 4.88 -12.84 -7.11
C HIS A 174 5.91 -13.73 -7.84
N GLN A 175 6.34 -14.84 -7.21
CA GLN A 175 7.26 -15.81 -7.83
C GLN A 175 6.65 -16.44 -9.10
N LYS A 176 5.35 -16.78 -9.05
CA LYS A 176 4.61 -17.31 -10.20
C LYS A 176 4.65 -16.32 -11.37
N ARG A 177 4.33 -15.06 -11.11
CA ARG A 177 4.34 -14.00 -12.13
C ARG A 177 5.72 -13.78 -12.74
N GLU A 178 6.77 -13.77 -11.93
CA GLU A 178 8.14 -13.66 -12.46
C GLU A 178 8.49 -14.82 -13.39
N CYS A 179 8.06 -16.05 -13.07
CA CYS A 179 8.27 -17.21 -13.93
C CYS A 179 7.52 -17.06 -15.26
N GLU A 180 6.26 -16.64 -15.22
CA GLU A 180 5.44 -16.38 -16.42
C GLU A 180 6.06 -15.31 -17.32
N GLU A 181 6.53 -14.20 -16.74
CA GLU A 181 7.18 -13.11 -17.47
C GLU A 181 8.50 -13.57 -18.12
N LYS A 182 9.32 -14.36 -17.41
CA LYS A 182 10.55 -14.97 -17.95
C LYS A 182 10.24 -15.90 -19.12
N ILE A 183 9.25 -16.79 -18.98
CA ILE A 183 8.82 -17.70 -20.07
C ILE A 183 8.33 -16.90 -21.28
N ARG A 184 7.45 -15.91 -21.08
CA ARG A 184 6.90 -15.07 -22.16
C ARG A 184 8.01 -14.32 -22.91
N LYS A 185 9.02 -13.81 -22.19
CA LYS A 185 10.19 -13.15 -22.80
C LYS A 185 11.02 -14.13 -23.64
N MET A 186 11.27 -15.34 -23.13
CA MET A 186 12.00 -16.38 -23.86
C MET A 186 11.30 -16.79 -25.15
N GLU A 187 9.97 -16.91 -25.14
CA GLU A 187 9.18 -17.26 -26.32
C GLU A 187 9.22 -16.19 -27.41
N LYS A 188 9.18 -14.91 -27.02
CA LYS A 188 9.26 -13.78 -27.95
C LYS A 188 10.65 -13.63 -28.57
N GLU A 189 11.70 -13.75 -27.75
CA GLU A 189 13.06 -13.36 -28.15
C GLU A 189 13.89 -14.53 -28.71
N PHE A 190 13.65 -15.80 -28.33
CA PHE A 190 14.64 -16.87 -28.56
C PHE A 190 14.17 -18.08 -29.37
N ARG A 191 12.92 -18.12 -29.87
CA ARG A 191 12.38 -19.16 -30.80
C ARG A 191 13.05 -20.56 -30.73
N GLY A 192 13.24 -21.13 -29.53
CA GLY A 192 13.77 -22.50 -29.33
C GLY A 192 15.24 -22.66 -28.92
N LEU A 193 16.06 -21.60 -28.79
CA LEU A 193 17.48 -21.75 -28.39
C LEU A 193 17.70 -22.13 -26.91
N ARG A 194 16.65 -22.12 -26.07
CA ARG A 194 16.73 -22.26 -24.60
C ARG A 194 15.66 -23.20 -24.02
N ASP A 195 15.40 -24.31 -24.70
CA ASP A 195 14.35 -25.27 -24.32
C ASP A 195 14.53 -25.87 -22.92
N THR A 196 15.77 -26.13 -22.49
CA THR A 196 16.04 -26.69 -21.15
C THR A 196 15.72 -25.72 -20.03
N GLU A 197 16.11 -24.45 -20.17
CA GLU A 197 15.79 -23.40 -19.20
C GLU A 197 14.28 -23.15 -19.13
N LYS A 198 13.62 -23.16 -20.29
CA LYS A 198 12.16 -23.02 -20.38
C LYS A 198 11.46 -24.15 -19.63
N LYS A 199 11.87 -25.41 -19.87
CA LYS A 199 11.32 -26.58 -19.16
C LYS A 199 11.50 -26.47 -17.65
N LYS A 200 12.66 -25.98 -17.19
CA LYS A 200 12.92 -25.77 -15.76
C LYS A 200 11.94 -24.74 -15.15
N LEU A 201 11.74 -23.61 -15.82
CA LEU A 201 10.77 -22.59 -15.36
C LEU A 201 9.33 -23.10 -15.38
N GLN A 202 8.97 -23.94 -16.36
CA GLN A 202 7.64 -24.57 -16.41
C GLN A 202 7.41 -25.52 -15.24
N MET A 203 8.39 -26.36 -14.90
CA MET A 203 8.30 -27.22 -13.71
C MET A 203 8.22 -26.41 -12.41
N GLU A 204 8.95 -25.30 -12.32
CA GLU A 204 8.86 -24.38 -11.19
C GLU A 204 7.47 -23.73 -11.09
N LEU A 205 6.88 -23.35 -12.23
CA LEU A 205 5.52 -22.81 -12.29
C LEU A 205 4.49 -23.82 -11.78
N GLU A 206 4.55 -25.07 -12.25
CA GLU A 206 3.66 -26.16 -11.79
C GLU A 206 3.77 -26.39 -10.28
N GLU A 207 4.99 -26.33 -9.73
CA GLU A 207 5.24 -26.47 -8.30
C GLU A 207 4.63 -25.29 -7.51
N LEU A 208 4.79 -24.06 -8.00
CA LEU A 208 4.21 -22.86 -7.38
C LEU A 208 2.68 -22.91 -7.40
N GLU A 209 2.08 -23.37 -8.49
CA GLU A 209 0.62 -23.55 -8.60
C GLU A 209 0.08 -24.59 -7.63
N ARG A 210 0.79 -25.71 -7.45
CA ARG A 210 0.44 -26.72 -6.45
C ARG A 210 0.47 -26.13 -5.04
N LYS A 211 1.57 -25.45 -4.67
CA LYS A 211 1.69 -24.79 -3.36
C LYS A 211 0.60 -23.75 -3.13
N LEU A 212 0.27 -22.94 -4.14
CA LEU A 212 -0.81 -21.96 -4.07
C LEU A 212 -2.15 -22.64 -3.85
N THR A 213 -2.43 -23.75 -4.53
CA THR A 213 -3.70 -24.49 -4.37
C THR A 213 -3.84 -25.07 -2.95
N ASP A 214 -2.75 -25.59 -2.40
CA ASP A 214 -2.76 -26.20 -1.06
C ASP A 214 -2.91 -25.14 0.06
N LEU A 215 -2.25 -24.00 -0.11
CA LEU A 215 -2.16 -22.92 0.86
C LEU A 215 -3.34 -21.94 0.78
N ASN A 216 -3.69 -21.48 -0.43
CA ASN A 216 -4.69 -20.44 -0.64
C ASN A 216 -6.11 -21.02 -0.69
N ARG A 217 -6.75 -21.12 0.48
CA ARG A 217 -8.13 -21.61 0.62
C ARG A 217 -9.18 -20.52 0.75
N ALA A 218 -8.76 -19.30 1.09
CA ALA A 218 -9.65 -18.22 1.53
C ALA A 218 -9.52 -16.94 0.73
N TYR A 219 -8.53 -16.83 -0.18
CA TYR A 219 -8.28 -15.59 -0.90
C TYR A 219 -8.48 -15.70 -2.41
N LYS A 220 -9.13 -14.68 -2.97
CA LYS A 220 -9.15 -14.40 -4.40
C LYS A 220 -7.95 -13.55 -4.76
N ILE A 221 -7.15 -14.01 -5.72
CA ILE A 221 -6.05 -13.24 -6.31
C ILE A 221 -6.63 -12.29 -7.37
N ARG A 222 -6.22 -11.02 -7.39
CA ARG A 222 -6.67 -9.99 -8.35
C ARG A 222 -5.49 -9.36 -9.09
N ASN A 223 -5.76 -8.78 -10.26
CA ASN A 223 -4.80 -8.06 -11.12
C ASN A 223 -3.58 -8.89 -11.55
N VAL A 224 -3.80 -10.17 -11.79
CA VAL A 224 -2.87 -11.04 -12.52
C VAL A 224 -3.41 -11.10 -13.94
N GLU A 225 -2.62 -10.65 -14.92
CA GLU A 225 -2.98 -10.84 -16.33
C GLU A 225 -3.02 -12.35 -16.61
N THR A 226 -4.18 -12.85 -17.06
CA THR A 226 -4.33 -14.21 -17.62
C THR A 226 -3.77 -14.28 -19.02
#